data_AF-A0A7W6E3T4-F1
#
_entry.id   AF-A0A7W6E3T4-F1
#
_cell.length_a   1.000
_cell.length_b   1.000
_cell.length_c   1.000
_cell.angle_alpha   90.00
_cell.angle_beta   90.00
_cell.angle_gamma   90.00
#
_symmetry.space_group_name_H-M   'P 1'
#
loop_
_entity.id
_entity.type
_entity.pdbx_description
1 polymer ?
#
loop_
_entity_poly.entity_id
_entity_poly.type
_entity_poly.pdbx_seq_one_letter_code
_entity_poly.pdbx_strand_id
1 'polypeptide(L)'
;MKSSTIWNAENPDLILALVLRGLGWAELPMLSIHHHIADGTLLRLACSFQQSDELEGIDVVWTEQRALGREGQWRRDQLLNVSQDG
;
A
#
# COMPACT_ATOMS: atom_id res chain seq x y z
N MET A 1 -25.81 -4.02 14.76
CA MET A 1 -26.32 -3.40 13.52
C MET A 1 -25.15 -2.79 12.78
N LYS A 2 -24.85 -3.23 11.54
CA LYS A 2 -23.88 -2.56 10.67
C LYS A 2 -24.59 -1.32 10.10
N SER A 3 -24.03 -0.13 10.32
CA SER A 3 -24.55 1.11 9.73
C SER A 3 -24.53 1.00 8.21
N SER A 4 -25.60 1.44 7.53
CA SER A 4 -25.70 1.48 6.06
C SER A 4 -24.70 2.43 5.41
N THR A 5 -23.93 3.17 6.21
CA THR A 5 -22.91 4.14 5.78
C THR A 5 -21.51 3.55 5.68
N ILE A 6 -21.27 2.34 6.23
CA ILE A 6 -19.95 1.71 6.24
C ILE A 6 -19.94 0.54 5.27
N TRP A 7 -19.10 0.65 4.26
CA TRP A 7 -18.84 -0.38 3.26
C TRP A 7 -17.46 -0.98 3.54
N ASN A 8 -17.33 -2.29 3.30
CA ASN A 8 -16.10 -3.03 3.52
C ASN A 8 -15.93 -4.09 2.42
N ALA A 9 -14.70 -4.36 2.05
CA ALA A 9 -14.32 -5.39 1.10
C ALA A 9 -13.00 -6.02 1.55
N GLU A 10 -12.78 -7.28 1.21
CA GLU A 10 -11.59 -8.02 1.62
C GLU A 10 -10.35 -7.70 0.76
N ASN A 11 -10.54 -6.97 -0.34
CA ASN A 11 -9.48 -6.58 -1.25
C ASN A 11 -9.43 -5.04 -1.38
N PRO A 12 -8.27 -4.39 -1.11
CA PRO A 12 -8.11 -2.94 -1.29
C PRO A 12 -8.40 -2.46 -2.72
N ASP A 13 -8.20 -3.28 -3.74
CA ASP A 13 -8.51 -2.92 -5.14
C ASP A 13 -10.01 -2.70 -5.36
N LEU A 14 -10.86 -3.49 -4.67
CA LEU A 14 -12.30 -3.32 -4.73
C LEU A 14 -12.72 -2.02 -4.05
N ILE A 15 -12.09 -1.68 -2.92
CA ILE A 15 -12.34 -0.41 -2.23
C ILE A 15 -11.94 0.76 -3.13
N LEU A 16 -10.75 0.72 -3.72
CA LEU A 16 -10.26 1.74 -4.66
C LEU A 16 -11.23 1.91 -5.85
N ALA A 17 -11.66 0.80 -6.44
CA ALA A 17 -12.60 0.82 -7.56
C ALA A 17 -13.97 1.44 -7.22
N LEU A 18 -14.38 1.40 -5.95
CA LEU A 18 -15.58 2.06 -5.46
C LEU A 18 -15.34 3.55 -5.21
N VAL A 19 -14.21 3.94 -4.60
CA VAL A 19 -13.83 5.35 -4.43
C VAL A 19 -13.75 6.05 -5.79
N LEU A 20 -13.07 5.44 -6.78
CA LEU A 20 -12.94 5.99 -8.13
C LEU A 20 -14.29 6.13 -8.86
N ARG A 21 -15.32 5.39 -8.43
CA ARG A 21 -16.71 5.53 -8.91
C ARG A 21 -17.53 6.56 -8.13
N GLY A 22 -16.91 7.29 -7.20
CA GLY A 22 -17.55 8.31 -6.38
C GLY A 22 -18.23 7.79 -5.12
N LEU A 23 -17.97 6.54 -4.72
CA LEU A 23 -18.51 6.02 -3.46
C LEU A 23 -17.67 6.49 -2.28
N GLY A 24 -18.05 7.64 -1.71
CA GLY A 24 -17.54 8.12 -0.43
C GLY A 24 -16.02 8.28 -0.35
N TRP A 25 -15.46 7.94 0.82
CA TRP A 25 -14.03 7.96 1.11
C TRP A 25 -13.65 6.66 1.83
N ALA A 26 -12.39 6.27 1.72
CA ALA A 26 -11.84 5.10 2.39
C ALA A 26 -10.38 5.34 2.79
N GLU A 27 -9.94 4.59 3.79
CA GLU A 27 -8.53 4.41 4.08
C GLU A 27 -7.97 3.36 3.11
N LEU A 28 -6.86 3.68 2.45
CA LEU A 28 -6.26 2.86 1.40
C LEU A 28 -4.73 2.87 1.56
N PRO A 29 -4.04 1.73 1.33
CA PRO A 29 -2.59 1.67 1.37
C PRO A 29 -1.99 2.60 0.31
N MET A 30 -1.00 3.41 0.71
CA MET A 30 -0.34 4.37 -0.20
C MET A 30 0.23 3.70 -1.45
N LEU A 31 0.74 2.47 -1.33
CA LEU A 31 1.28 1.70 -2.44
C LEU A 31 0.27 1.46 -3.56
N SER A 32 -1.02 1.32 -3.22
CA SER A 32 -2.10 1.09 -4.19
C SER A 32 -2.61 2.37 -4.85
N ILE A 33 -2.37 3.54 -4.26
CA ILE A 33 -3.00 4.80 -4.67
C ILE A 33 -2.02 5.91 -5.09
N HIS A 34 -0.71 5.70 -4.96
CA HIS A 34 0.30 6.73 -5.26
C HIS A 34 0.12 7.36 -6.65
N HIS A 35 -0.12 6.56 -7.68
CA HIS A 35 -0.36 7.06 -9.04
C HIS A 35 -1.61 7.96 -9.12
N HIS A 36 -2.69 7.55 -8.45
CA HIS A 36 -3.95 8.28 -8.41
C HIS A 36 -3.89 9.60 -7.64
N ILE A 37 -2.99 9.67 -6.65
CA ILE A 37 -2.71 10.93 -5.95
C ILE A 37 -1.87 11.84 -6.85
N ALA A 38 -0.84 11.30 -7.51
CA ALA A 38 0.06 12.06 -8.37
C ALA A 38 -0.64 12.63 -9.62
N ASP A 39 -1.61 11.91 -10.19
CA ASP A 39 -2.39 12.36 -11.35
C ASP A 39 -3.63 13.21 -10.97
N GLY A 40 -3.93 13.34 -9.67
CA GLY A 40 -5.05 14.11 -9.15
C GLY A 40 -6.42 13.44 -9.26
N THR A 41 -6.49 12.16 -9.63
CA THR A 41 -7.76 11.40 -9.65
C THR A 41 -8.27 11.08 -8.24
N LEU A 42 -7.38 11.08 -7.24
CA LEU A 42 -7.72 11.01 -5.83
C LEU A 42 -7.13 12.18 -5.06
N LEU A 43 -7.81 12.55 -3.97
CA LEU A 43 -7.37 13.58 -3.03
C LEU A 43 -7.19 12.95 -1.64
N ARG A 44 -6.03 13.16 -1.01
CA ARG A 44 -5.80 12.78 0.39
C ARG A 44 -6.58 13.73 1.31
N LEU A 45 -7.47 13.17 2.14
CA LEU A 45 -8.15 13.94 3.18
C LEU A 45 -7.19 14.18 4.36
N ALA A 46 -7.10 15.42 4.83
CA ALA A 46 -6.30 15.75 6.01
C ALA A 46 -6.99 15.25 7.28
N CYS A 47 -6.51 14.15 7.86
CA CYS A 47 -6.94 13.71 9.19
C CYS A 47 -6.14 14.46 10.26
N SER A 48 -6.78 15.42 10.93
CA SER A 48 -6.17 16.20 12.01
C SER A 48 -5.72 15.38 13.22
N PHE A 49 -6.16 14.12 13.33
CA PHE A 49 -5.84 13.21 14.43
C PHE A 49 -4.72 12.20 14.15
N GLN A 50 -4.31 12.03 12.89
CA GLN A 50 -3.32 11.04 12.49
C GLN A 50 -2.08 11.78 11.98
N GLN A 51 -1.23 12.21 12.93
CA GLN A 51 -0.02 12.98 12.65
C GLN A 51 1.21 12.11 12.32
N SER A 52 1.06 10.79 12.38
CA SER A 52 2.13 9.87 12.02
C SER A 52 1.92 9.45 10.58
N ASP A 53 2.79 9.90 9.67
CA ASP A 53 3.04 9.16 8.45
C ASP A 53 3.70 7.84 8.88
N GLU A 54 2.88 6.85 9.25
CA GLU A 54 3.35 5.52 9.58
C GLU A 54 3.95 4.92 8.30
N LEU A 55 5.28 4.99 8.21
CA LEU A 55 6.03 4.27 7.21
C LEU A 55 5.80 2.77 7.45
N GLU A 56 4.95 2.17 6.63
CA GLU A 56 4.78 0.72 6.59
C GLU A 56 6.06 0.10 6.01
N GLY A 57 6.87 -0.50 6.88
CA GLY A 57 8.09 -1.20 6.46
C GLY A 57 7.76 -2.50 5.72
N ILE A 58 8.40 -2.71 4.56
CA ILE A 58 8.30 -3.95 3.81
C ILE A 58 9.57 -4.78 4.05
N ASP A 59 9.40 -5.99 4.59
CA ASP A 59 10.50 -6.91 4.87
C ASP A 59 10.75 -7.88 3.72
N VAL A 60 12.03 -8.08 3.36
CA VAL A 60 12.46 -9.14 2.43
C VAL A 60 12.90 -10.37 3.23
N VAL A 61 12.18 -11.48 3.10
CA VAL A 61 12.44 -12.71 3.87
C VAL A 61 12.93 -13.84 2.94
N TRP A 62 13.96 -14.59 3.38
CA TRP A 62 14.44 -15.80 2.72
C TRP A 62 14.78 -16.89 3.74
N THR A 63 14.85 -18.14 3.30
CA THR A 63 15.20 -19.27 4.18
C THR A 63 16.71 -19.37 4.42
N GLU A 64 17.11 -19.66 5.65
CA GLU A 64 18.50 -19.99 6.01
C GLU A 64 18.84 -21.46 5.73
N GLN A 65 17.83 -22.32 5.58
CA GLN A 65 18.02 -23.77 5.40
C GLN A 65 18.70 -24.13 4.08
N ARG A 66 18.63 -23.24 3.09
CA ARG A 66 19.32 -23.38 1.81
C ARG A 66 19.88 -22.03 1.43
N ALA A 67 21.21 -21.96 1.28
CA ALA A 67 21.84 -20.78 0.74
C ALA A 67 21.20 -20.42 -0.61
N LEU A 68 20.83 -19.15 -0.78
CA LEU A 68 20.38 -18.63 -2.07
C LEU A 68 21.48 -18.94 -3.09
N GLY A 69 21.11 -19.54 -4.22
CA GLY A 69 22.02 -19.65 -5.35
C GLY A 69 22.35 -18.26 -5.92
N ARG A 70 23.28 -18.19 -6.88
CA ARG A 70 23.71 -16.93 -7.51
C ARG A 70 22.53 -16.04 -7.95
N GLU A 71 21.53 -16.62 -8.58
CA GLU A 71 20.32 -15.91 -9.02
C GLU A 71 19.46 -15.40 -7.85
N GLY A 72 19.38 -16.18 -6.76
CA GLY A 72 18.63 -15.79 -5.57
C GLY A 72 19.31 -14.66 -4.81
N GLN A 73 20.64 -14.70 -4.71
CA GLN A 73 21.42 -13.62 -4.12
C GLN A 73 21.29 -12.34 -4.95
N TRP A 74 21.45 -12.46 -6.28
CA TRP A 74 21.26 -11.33 -7.18
C TRP A 74 19.87 -10.68 -7.02
N ARG A 75 18.78 -11.47 -6.97
CA ARG A 75 17.43 -10.92 -6.76
C ARG A 75 17.26 -10.27 -5.38
N ARG A 76 17.76 -10.91 -4.32
CA ARG A 76 17.70 -10.33 -2.97
C ARG A 76 18.42 -8.98 -2.95
N ASP A 77 19.61 -8.92 -3.49
CA ASP A 77 20.43 -7.70 -3.50
C ASP A 77 19.75 -6.60 -4.34
N GLN A 78 19.08 -6.95 -5.44
CA GLN A 78 18.25 -6.02 -6.21
C GLN A 78 17.07 -5.47 -5.39
N LEU A 79 16.36 -6.32 -4.64
CA LEU A 79 15.23 -5.90 -3.80
C LEU A 79 15.69 -5.00 -2.64
N LEU A 80 16.84 -5.30 -2.04
CA LEU A 80 17.43 -4.49 -0.96
C LEU A 80 17.99 -3.15 -1.45
N ASN A 81 18.25 -3.01 -2.76
CA ASN A 81 18.78 -1.80 -3.37
C ASN A 81 17.69 -0.93 -4.03
N VAL A 82 16.41 -1.27 -3.87
CA VAL A 82 15.32 -0.37 -4.25
C VAL A 82 15.38 0.83 -3.32
N SER A 83 15.52 2.04 -3.89
CA SER A 83 15.52 3.29 -3.13
C SER A 83 14.29 3.35 -2.25
N GLN A 84 14.51 3.58 -0.96
CA GLN A 84 13.46 3.79 0.04
C GLN A 84 13.00 5.26 0.02
N ASP A 85 12.90 5.85 -1.17
CA ASP A 85 12.46 7.22 -1.33
C ASP A 85 10.93 7.23 -1.17
N GLY A 86 10.49 7.66 0.02
CA GLY A 86 9.10 7.97 0.34
C GLY A 86 8.69 9.37 -0.12
#